data_AF-A0A8C6S0T0-F1
#
_entry.id   AF-A0A8C6S0T0-F1
#
_cell.length_a   1.000
_cell.length_b   1.000
_cell.length_c   1.000
_cell.angle_alpha   90.00
_cell.angle_beta   90.00
_cell.angle_gamma   90.00
#
_symmetry.space_group_name_H-M   'P 1'
#
loop_
_entity.id
_entity.type
_entity.pdbx_description
1 polymer ?
#
loop_
_entity_poly.entity_id
_entity_poly.type
_entity_poly.pdbx_seq_one_letter_code
_entity_poly.pdbx_strand_id
1 'polypeptide(L)'
;MVKVSGNPISCVKRASSLRCIQAIAAEKADAMTLDSSLLFDAGLAPYKLRPVAAEVYGTKDKPQTHYYAVAVVRNSSSLWKKWIVPKRVLPVPV
;
A
#
# COMPACT_ATOMS: atom_id res chain seq x y z
N MET A 1 -3.12 -14.56 19.22
CA MET A 1 -2.66 -13.22 19.61
C MET A 1 -2.58 -13.17 21.12
N VAL A 2 -1.40 -12.92 21.67
CA VAL A 2 -1.23 -12.69 23.12
C VAL A 2 -1.86 -11.35 23.48
N LYS A 3 -2.66 -11.31 24.54
CA LYS A 3 -3.27 -10.06 25.03
C LYS A 3 -2.18 -9.23 25.70
N VAL A 4 -1.71 -8.20 25.01
CA VAL A 4 -0.73 -7.23 25.54
C VAL A 4 -1.51 -6.05 26.13
N SER A 5 -1.10 -5.57 27.30
CA SER A 5 -1.68 -4.38 27.93
C SER A 5 -1.28 -3.12 27.14
N GLY A 6 -2.18 -2.63 26.30
CA GLY A 6 -2.03 -1.41 25.50
C GLY A 6 -3.39 -0.79 25.17
N ASN A 7 -3.39 0.35 24.47
CA ASN A 7 -4.65 0.97 24.03
C ASN A 7 -5.43 0.00 23.14
N PRO A 8 -6.73 -0.23 23.42
CA PRO A 8 -7.53 -1.15 22.64
C PRO A 8 -7.70 -0.63 21.21
N ILE A 9 -7.45 -1.50 20.23
CA ILE A 9 -7.68 -1.22 18.81
C ILE A 9 -9.04 -1.79 18.42
N SER A 10 -9.86 -0.99 17.73
CA SER A 10 -11.12 -1.44 17.14
C SER A 10 -11.01 -1.47 15.61
N CYS A 11 -11.78 -2.34 14.95
CA CYS A 11 -11.70 -2.54 13.51
C CYS A 11 -12.95 -2.01 12.81
N VAL A 12 -12.76 -1.13 11.81
CA VAL A 12 -13.84 -0.59 10.97
C VAL A 12 -13.72 -1.17 9.57
N LYS A 13 -14.66 -2.05 9.19
CA LYS A 13 -14.64 -2.68 7.85
C LYS A 13 -15.23 -1.75 6.79
N ARG A 14 -14.56 -1.65 5.64
CA ARG A 14 -15.02 -0.97 4.43
C ARG A 14 -14.70 -1.82 3.19
N ALA A 15 -15.30 -1.47 2.06
CA ALA A 15 -15.22 -2.26 0.83
C ALA A 15 -13.96 -1.98 -0.03
N SER A 16 -13.30 -0.84 0.17
CA SER A 16 -12.10 -0.46 -0.59
C SER A 16 -11.25 0.56 0.17
N SER A 17 -10.00 0.73 -0.25
CA SER A 17 -9.07 1.71 0.33
C SER A 17 -9.60 3.14 0.27
N LEU A 18 -10.25 3.51 -0.85
CA LEU A 18 -10.92 4.81 -0.98
C LEU A 18 -12.01 5.02 0.07
N ARG A 19 -12.79 3.96 0.40
CA ARG A 19 -13.82 4.03 1.44
C ARG A 19 -13.22 4.12 2.85
N CYS A 20 -12.02 3.58 3.06
CA CYS A 20 -11.27 3.80 4.30
C CYS A 20 -10.74 5.24 4.40
N ILE A 21 -10.15 5.80 3.33
CA ILE A 21 -9.73 7.22 3.25
C ILE A 21 -10.91 8.14 3.60
N GLN A 22 -12.06 7.91 2.98
CA GLN A 22 -13.29 8.67 3.26
C GLN A 22 -13.77 8.50 4.70
N ALA A 23 -13.64 7.30 5.29
CA ALA A 23 -14.02 7.06 6.67
C ALA A 23 -13.12 7.81 7.64
N ILE A 24 -11.81 7.89 7.37
CA ILE A 24 -10.86 8.65 8.21
C ILE A 24 -11.13 10.15 8.09
N ALA A 25 -11.29 10.67 6.87
CA ALA A 25 -11.61 12.07 6.65
C ALA A 25 -12.96 12.50 7.27
N ALA A 26 -13.86 11.54 7.51
CA ALA A 26 -15.15 11.75 8.16
C ALA A 26 -15.17 11.33 9.63
N GLU A 27 -14.01 11.11 10.27
CA GLU A 27 -13.86 10.76 11.69
C GLU A 27 -14.58 9.45 12.11
N LYS A 28 -14.73 8.52 11.17
CA LYS A 28 -15.34 7.19 11.39
C LYS A 28 -14.31 6.06 11.51
N ALA A 29 -13.03 6.38 11.38
CA ALA A 29 -11.87 5.49 11.55
C ALA A 29 -10.62 6.36 11.79
N ASP A 30 -9.57 5.79 12.38
CA ASP A 30 -8.41 6.58 12.83
C ASP A 30 -7.19 6.44 11.92
N ALA A 31 -6.93 5.22 11.43
CA ALA A 31 -5.71 4.92 10.68
C ALA A 31 -5.91 3.78 9.68
N MET A 32 -5.11 3.80 8.62
CA MET A 32 -4.92 2.71 7.68
C MET A 32 -3.53 2.81 7.05
N THR A 33 -2.97 1.70 6.60
CA THR A 33 -1.80 1.72 5.71
C THR A 33 -2.25 1.93 4.26
N LEU A 34 -1.47 2.67 3.47
CA LEU A 34 -1.74 2.98 2.07
C LEU A 34 -0.47 2.81 1.26
N ASP A 35 -0.62 2.26 0.05
CA ASP A 35 0.42 2.35 -0.97
C ASP A 35 0.63 3.81 -1.40
N SER A 36 1.84 4.14 -1.85
CA SER A 36 2.21 5.51 -2.23
C SER A 36 1.32 6.13 -3.31
N SER A 37 0.77 5.31 -4.22
CA SER A 37 -0.18 5.78 -5.23
C SER A 37 -1.46 6.36 -4.62
N LEU A 38 -2.05 5.66 -3.64
CA LEU A 38 -3.26 6.11 -2.95
C LEU A 38 -2.99 7.17 -1.89
N LEU A 39 -1.77 7.20 -1.33
CA LEU A 39 -1.36 8.22 -0.38
C LEU A 39 -1.39 9.62 -1.01
N PHE A 40 -0.98 9.75 -2.27
CA PHE A 40 -1.08 11.01 -3.01
C PHE A 40 -2.52 11.51 -3.07
N ASP A 41 -3.46 10.66 -3.49
CA ASP A 41 -4.88 10.99 -3.57
C ASP A 41 -5.47 11.33 -2.18
N ALA A 42 -5.06 10.60 -1.14
CA ALA A 42 -5.49 10.84 0.24
C ALA A 42 -5.03 12.20 0.80
N GLY A 43 -3.91 12.74 0.32
CA GLY A 43 -3.40 14.05 0.72
C GLY A 43 -4.11 15.23 0.06
N LEU A 44 -4.81 15.00 -1.05
CA LEU A 44 -5.52 16.05 -1.78
C LEU A 44 -6.84 16.43 -1.10
N ALA A 45 -7.37 17.61 -1.45
CA ALA A 45 -8.74 17.95 -1.12
C ALA A 45 -9.71 16.96 -1.80
N PRO A 46 -10.78 16.50 -1.12
CA PRO A 46 -11.26 16.97 0.18
C PRO A 46 -10.67 16.26 1.41
N TYR A 47 -9.84 15.22 1.24
CA TYR A 47 -9.44 14.33 2.34
C TYR A 47 -8.33 14.90 3.23
N LYS A 48 -7.34 15.58 2.65
CA LYS A 48 -6.24 16.26 3.35
C LYS A 48 -5.57 15.42 4.45
N LEU A 49 -5.49 14.11 4.26
CA LEU A 49 -4.86 13.19 5.21
C LEU A 49 -3.33 13.36 5.16
N ARG A 50 -2.66 13.01 6.26
CA ARG A 50 -1.20 13.12 6.39
C ARG A 50 -0.59 11.77 6.77
N PRO A 51 0.55 11.38 6.17
CA PRO A 51 1.28 10.20 6.61
C PRO A 51 1.85 10.44 8.03
N VAL A 52 1.57 9.52 8.95
CA VAL A 52 2.06 9.58 10.35
C VAL A 52 3.09 8.49 10.66
N ALA A 53 3.09 7.41 9.89
CA ALA A 53 4.03 6.30 10.00
C ALA A 53 4.31 5.75 8.59
N ALA A 54 5.51 5.21 8.39
CA ALA A 54 5.93 4.59 7.14
C ALA A 54 6.35 3.14 7.40
N GLU A 55 6.09 2.27 6.43
CA GLU A 55 6.60 0.90 6.46
C GLU A 55 8.12 0.91 6.25
N VAL A 56 8.80 -0.02 6.95
CA VAL A 56 10.25 -0.20 6.85
C VAL A 56 10.51 -1.61 6.35
N TYR A 57 11.11 -1.70 5.17
CA TYR A 57 11.54 -2.92 4.52
C TYR A 57 13.05 -3.15 4.73
N GLY A 58 13.55 -4.27 4.20
CA GLY A 58 14.95 -4.67 4.31
C GLY A 58 15.21 -5.46 5.59
N THR A 59 16.43 -5.34 6.13
CA THR A 59 16.83 -6.00 7.38
C THR A 59 16.89 -4.99 8.51
N LYS A 60 16.90 -5.48 9.76
CA LYS A 60 17.06 -4.62 10.95
C LYS A 60 18.32 -3.74 10.87
N ASP A 61 19.39 -4.26 10.28
CA ASP A 61 20.67 -3.57 10.14
C ASP A 61 20.71 -2.61 8.94
N LYS A 62 19.80 -2.77 7.97
CA LYS A 62 19.70 -1.96 6.75
C LYS A 62 18.23 -1.62 6.43
N PRO A 63 17.60 -0.80 7.28
CA PRO A 63 16.20 -0.42 7.09
C PRO A 63 16.04 0.46 5.84
N GLN A 64 14.97 0.22 5.07
CA GLN A 64 14.63 0.99 3.88
C GLN A 64 13.16 1.40 3.92
N THR A 65 12.87 2.69 3.73
CA THR A 65 11.50 3.22 3.62
C THR A 65 11.04 3.35 2.16
N HIS A 66 11.64 2.56 1.28
CA HIS A 66 11.33 2.51 -0.14
C HIS A 66 11.42 1.07 -0.62
N TYR A 67 10.77 0.79 -1.75
CA TYR A 67 10.80 -0.50 -2.43
C TYR A 67 10.98 -0.29 -3.93
N TYR A 68 11.38 -1.34 -4.64
CA TYR A 68 11.58 -1.30 -6.09
C TYR A 68 10.36 -1.84 -6.83
N ALA A 69 9.82 -1.05 -7.76
CA ALA A 69 8.86 -1.55 -8.73
C ALA A 69 9.60 -2.39 -9.78
N VAL A 70 9.26 -3.68 -9.87
CA VAL A 70 9.92 -4.64 -10.78
C VAL A 70 8.90 -5.40 -11.62
N ALA A 71 9.28 -5.73 -12.85
CA ALA A 71 8.51 -6.62 -13.70
C ALA A 71 9.13 -8.03 -13.65
N VAL A 72 8.47 -8.96 -12.96
CA VAL A 72 8.91 -10.35 -12.89
C VAL A 72 8.40 -11.12 -14.10
N VAL A 73 9.31 -11.83 -14.77
CA VAL A 73 9.02 -12.60 -15.96
C VAL A 73 9.52 -14.03 -15.80
N ARG A 74 8.81 -15.00 -16.39
CA ARG A 74 9.29 -16.39 -16.43
C ARG A 74 10.53 -16.46 -17.34
N ASN A 75 11.58 -17.18 -16.92
CA ASN A 75 12.81 -17.30 -17.72
C ASN A 75 12.55 -17.85 -19.14
N SER A 76 11.65 -18.82 -19.27
CA SER A 76 11.25 -19.39 -20.58
C SER A 76 10.46 -18.43 -21.47
N SER A 77 10.10 -17.24 -20.96
CA SER A 77 9.32 -16.27 -21.72
C SER A 77 10.23 -15.37 -22.55
N SER A 78 9.85 -15.12 -23.80
CA SER A 78 10.55 -14.22 -24.72
C SER A 78 10.23 -12.74 -24.45
N LEU A 79 9.79 -12.40 -23.23
CA LEU A 79 9.26 -11.06 -22.92
C LEU A 79 10.31 -9.95 -23.09
N TRP A 80 11.59 -10.25 -22.88
CA TRP A 80 12.68 -9.29 -23.12
C TRP A 80 13.08 -9.18 -24.60
N LYS A 81 12.70 -10.15 -25.45
CA LYS A 81 13.13 -10.22 -26.86
C LYS A 81 12.22 -9.44 -27.81
N LYS A 82 10.99 -9.10 -27.41
CA LYS A 82 10.01 -8.46 -28.30
C LYS A 82 9.05 -7.55 -27.53
N TRP A 83 8.98 -6.28 -27.95
CA TRP A 83 8.17 -5.23 -27.33
C TRP A 83 6.79 -5.06 -27.97
N ILE A 84 6.57 -5.55 -29.20
CA ILE A 84 5.38 -5.26 -30.02
C ILE A 84 4.30 -6.36 -29.92
N VAL A 85 4.14 -7.00 -28.76
CA VAL A 85 3.07 -7.99 -28.55
C VAL A 85 2.28 -7.70 -27.29
N PRO A 86 0.93 -7.76 -27.34
CA PRO A 86 0.10 -7.69 -26.14
C PRO A 86 0.51 -8.80 -25.18
N LYS A 87 0.79 -8.42 -23.93
CA LYS A 87 1.19 -9.35 -22.86
C LYS A 87 0.15 -9.29 -21.77
N ARG A 88 -0.16 -10.45 -21.18
CA ARG A 88 -0.94 -10.50 -19.94
C ARG A 88 -0.08 -9.96 -18.81
N VAL A 89 -0.45 -8.82 -18.26
CA VAL A 89 0.21 -8.19 -17.12
C VAL A 89 -0.65 -8.41 -15.90
N LEU A 90 -0.03 -8.81 -14.79
CA LEU A 90 -0.68 -8.90 -13.49
C LEU A 90 -0.07 -7.83 -12.58
N PRO A 91 -0.89 -7.09 -11.82
CA PRO A 91 -0.37 -6.22 -10.79
C PRO A 91 0.29 -7.07 -9.70
N VAL A 92 1.46 -6.64 -9.24
CA VAL A 92 2.11 -7.23 -8.08
C VAL A 92 1.69 -6.40 -6.87
N PRO A 93 1.02 -7.00 -5.87
CA PRO A 93 0.77 -6.29 -4.62
C PRO A 93 2.09 -6.02 -3.92
N VAL A 94 2.22 -4.81 -3.38
CA VAL A 94 3.29 -4.44 -2.45
C VAL A 94 2.90 -4.92 -1.05
#